data_AF-A0A7W7K2F9-F1
#
_entry.id   AF-A0A7W7K2F9-F1
#
_cell.length_a   1.000
_cell.length_b   1.000
_cell.length_c   1.000
_cell.angle_alpha   90.00
_cell.angle_beta   90.00
_cell.angle_gamma   90.00
#
_symmetry.space_group_name_H-M   'P 1'
#
loop_
_entity.id
_entity.type
_entity.pdbx_description
1 polymer ?
#
loop_
_entity_poly.entity_id
_entity_poly.type
_entity_poly.pdbx_seq_one_letter_code
_entity_poly.pdbx_strand_id
1 'polypeptide(L)'
;MDFSYAEQLLAIYIENARRVLVAHFGVDRAERSFFDVVELLREEPKLSSLFLQAVRDSFIKHDPRSLDEGVLPRELVEVATHELRWPEFGEIARERIELKFGGDQRLAASDPAMAVLAAYDPAWEDREFYRKYREQGAA
;
A
#
# COMPACT_ATOMS: atom_id res chain seq x y z
N MET A 1 -8.61 20.18 -5.08
CA MET A 1 -7.31 20.32 -5.78
C MET A 1 -7.57 20.22 -7.29
N ASP A 2 -6.67 20.65 -8.18
CA ASP A 2 -6.77 20.24 -9.59
C ASP A 2 -6.42 18.75 -9.69
N PHE A 3 -7.18 17.97 -10.48
CA PHE A 3 -7.01 16.52 -10.56
C PHE A 3 -5.62 16.13 -11.09
N SER A 4 -5.13 16.85 -12.10
CA SER A 4 -3.78 16.66 -12.65
C SER A 4 -2.69 16.88 -11.60
N TYR A 5 -2.88 17.89 -10.74
CA TYR A 5 -1.96 18.16 -9.64
C TYR A 5 -2.02 17.07 -8.55
N ALA A 6 -3.22 16.59 -8.22
CA ALA A 6 -3.41 15.52 -7.25
C ALA A 6 -2.78 14.19 -7.71
N GLU A 7 -2.87 13.87 -9.01
CA GLU A 7 -2.22 12.72 -9.62
C GLU A 7 -0.68 12.81 -9.52
N GLN A 8 -0.12 13.97 -9.87
CA GLN A 8 1.32 14.20 -9.73
C GLN A 8 1.79 14.10 -8.28
N LEU A 9 1.01 14.65 -7.35
CA LEU A 9 1.33 14.60 -5.93
C LEU A 9 1.30 13.17 -5.39
N LEU A 10 0.32 12.36 -5.80
CA LEU A 10 0.25 10.94 -5.47
C LEU A 10 1.51 10.20 -5.95
N ALA A 11 1.92 10.42 -7.20
CA ALA A 11 3.14 9.81 -7.74
C ALA A 11 4.40 10.23 -6.96
N ILE A 12 4.50 11.49 -6.55
CA ILE A 12 5.62 12.01 -5.74
C ILE A 12 5.67 11.32 -4.37
N TYR A 13 4.54 11.21 -3.67
CA TYR A 13 4.52 10.56 -2.35
C TYR A 13 4.88 9.07 -2.42
N ILE A 14 4.38 8.36 -3.43
CA ILE A 14 4.73 6.96 -3.67
C ILE A 14 6.23 6.82 -3.94
N GLU A 15 6.79 7.65 -4.83
CA GLU A 15 8.21 7.58 -5.17
C GLU A 15 9.12 7.94 -3.99
N ASN A 16 8.72 8.91 -3.16
CA ASN A 16 9.45 9.25 -1.94
C ASN A 16 9.49 8.06 -0.96
N ALA A 17 8.33 7.46 -0.69
CA ALA A 17 8.23 6.24 0.11
C ALA A 17 9.15 5.13 -0.42
N ARG A 18 9.12 4.88 -1.74
CA ARG A 18 9.97 3.87 -2.38
C ARG A 18 11.46 4.17 -2.22
N ARG A 19 11.90 5.40 -2.47
CA ARG A 19 13.31 5.80 -2.34
C ARG A 19 13.85 5.61 -0.93
N VAL A 20 13.05 5.93 0.07
CA VAL A 20 13.43 5.73 1.48
C VAL A 20 13.67 4.26 1.78
N LEU A 21 12.78 3.38 1.32
CA LEU A 21 12.91 1.93 1.52
C LEU A 21 14.09 1.34 0.73
N VAL A 22 14.27 1.75 -0.52
CA VAL A 22 15.40 1.31 -1.37
C VAL A 22 16.74 1.73 -0.77
N ALA A 23 16.81 2.88 -0.13
CA ALA A 23 18.01 3.35 0.57
C ALA A 23 18.25 2.67 1.92
N HIS A 24 17.42 1.68 2.31
CA HIS A 24 17.49 0.96 3.58
C HIS A 24 17.40 1.85 4.82
N PHE A 25 16.75 3.01 4.72
CA PHE A 25 16.53 3.89 5.87
C PHE A 25 15.47 3.38 6.84
N GLY A 26 14.73 2.33 6.47
CA GLY A 26 13.71 1.71 7.31
C GLY A 26 12.29 2.19 7.00
N VAL A 27 11.31 1.40 7.47
CA VAL A 27 9.88 1.66 7.29
C VAL A 27 9.42 2.89 8.10
N ASP A 28 10.04 3.12 9.26
CA ASP A 28 9.81 4.29 10.13
C ASP A 28 10.04 5.62 9.41
N ARG A 29 11.01 5.65 8.48
CA ARG A 29 11.31 6.84 7.68
C ARG A 29 10.38 7.02 6.49
N ALA A 30 9.84 5.93 5.94
CA ALA A 30 8.92 5.94 4.80
C ALA A 30 7.47 6.18 5.22
N GLU A 31 7.16 5.88 6.47
CA GLU A 31 5.83 5.91 7.07
C GLU A 31 5.10 7.24 6.87
N ARG A 32 5.76 8.38 7.04
CA ARG A 32 5.13 9.68 6.82
C ARG A 32 4.58 9.81 5.40
N SER A 33 5.36 9.37 4.41
CA SER A 33 4.92 9.37 3.01
C SER A 33 3.76 8.40 2.76
N PHE A 34 3.65 7.31 3.53
CA PHE A 34 2.48 6.42 3.43
C PHE A 34 1.21 7.10 3.89
N PHE A 35 1.26 7.81 5.02
CA PHE A 35 0.10 8.56 5.51
C PHE A 35 -0.25 9.75 4.62
N ASP A 36 0.74 10.44 4.04
CA ASP A 36 0.48 11.50 3.06
C ASP A 36 -0.27 10.95 1.82
N VAL A 37 0.05 9.72 1.36
CA VAL A 37 -0.73 9.01 0.33
C VAL A 37 -2.16 8.74 0.79
N VAL A 38 -2.35 8.18 1.99
CA VAL A 38 -3.67 7.86 2.53
C VAL A 38 -4.55 9.10 2.68
N GLU A 39 -3.99 10.19 3.20
CA GLU A 39 -4.68 11.47 3.35
C GLU A 39 -5.10 12.02 1.99
N LEU A 40 -4.20 12.03 1.01
CA LEU A 40 -4.53 12.46 -0.35
C LEU A 40 -5.64 11.62 -0.99
N LEU A 41 -5.63 10.30 -0.79
CA LEU A 41 -6.68 9.39 -1.30
C LEU A 41 -8.04 9.62 -0.62
N ARG A 42 -8.05 10.08 0.65
CA ARG A 42 -9.28 10.48 1.35
C ARG A 42 -9.81 11.82 0.84
N GLU A 43 -8.92 12.77 0.57
CA GLU A 43 -9.27 14.11 0.10
C GLU A 43 -9.74 14.12 -1.35
N GLU A 44 -9.15 13.29 -2.21
CA GLU A 44 -9.44 13.22 -3.64
C GLU A 44 -9.84 11.79 -4.06
N PRO A 45 -11.07 11.34 -3.78
CA PRO A 45 -11.53 9.97 -4.05
C PRO A 45 -11.43 9.52 -5.51
N LYS A 46 -11.35 10.47 -6.46
CA LYS A 46 -11.15 10.19 -7.89
C LYS A 46 -9.81 9.50 -8.18
N LEU A 47 -8.83 9.62 -7.28
CA LEU A 47 -7.54 8.95 -7.40
C LEU A 47 -7.60 7.46 -7.05
N SER A 48 -8.70 6.99 -6.44
CA SER A 48 -8.87 5.59 -6.03
C SER A 48 -8.59 4.59 -7.14
N SER A 49 -9.15 4.81 -8.34
CA SER A 49 -8.98 3.92 -9.48
C SER A 49 -7.52 3.86 -9.96
N LEU A 50 -6.83 5.01 -9.99
CA LEU A 50 -5.40 5.07 -10.33
C LEU A 50 -4.55 4.32 -9.32
N PHE A 51 -4.81 4.52 -8.02
CA PHE A 51 -4.08 3.85 -6.97
C PHE A 51 -4.33 2.33 -6.98
N LEU A 52 -5.58 1.89 -7.12
CA LEU A 52 -5.94 0.47 -7.20
C LEU A 52 -5.34 -0.20 -8.45
N GLN A 53 -5.27 0.51 -9.58
CA GLN A 53 -4.58 0.01 -10.77
C GLN A 53 -3.08 -0.17 -10.49
N ALA A 54 -2.44 0.80 -9.86
CA ALA A 54 -1.03 0.69 -9.49
C ALA A 54 -0.79 -0.48 -8.50
N VAL A 55 -1.73 -0.79 -7.60
CA VAL A 55 -1.66 -1.98 -6.72
C VAL A 55 -1.71 -3.27 -7.53
N ARG A 56 -2.64 -3.38 -8.49
CA ARG A 56 -2.73 -4.53 -9.40
C ARG A 56 -1.42 -4.73 -10.16
N ASP A 57 -0.90 -3.66 -10.75
CA ASP A 57 0.34 -3.70 -11.54
C ASP A 57 1.54 -4.08 -10.68
N SER A 58 1.60 -3.57 -9.45
CA SER A 58 2.66 -3.91 -8.49
C SER A 58 2.63 -5.39 -8.14
N PHE A 59 1.45 -5.96 -7.92
CA PHE A 59 1.30 -7.38 -7.71
C PHE A 59 1.78 -8.17 -8.94
N ILE A 60 1.36 -7.83 -10.16
CA ILE A 60 1.81 -8.54 -11.37
C ILE A 60 3.34 -8.53 -11.50
N LYS A 61 3.97 -7.37 -11.24
CA LYS A 61 5.42 -7.19 -11.36
C LYS A 61 6.23 -7.85 -10.24
N HIS A 62 5.64 -8.07 -9.06
CA HIS A 62 6.42 -8.33 -7.85
C HIS A 62 7.22 -9.65 -7.92
N ASP A 63 8.50 -9.53 -8.25
CA ASP A 63 9.57 -10.28 -7.61
C ASP A 63 9.69 -9.73 -6.16
N PRO A 64 9.57 -10.56 -5.11
CA PRO A 64 9.70 -10.14 -3.72
C PRO A 64 10.99 -9.37 -3.38
N ARG A 65 11.98 -9.37 -4.29
CA ARG A 65 13.27 -8.69 -4.13
C ARG A 65 13.40 -7.38 -4.90
N SER A 66 12.43 -6.99 -5.74
CA SER A 66 12.56 -5.78 -6.56
C SER A 66 11.57 -4.68 -6.15
N LEU A 67 12.12 -3.55 -5.72
CA LEU A 67 11.43 -2.27 -5.55
C LEU A 67 11.66 -1.42 -6.81
N ASP A 68 11.34 -2.01 -7.97
CA ASP A 68 11.55 -1.37 -9.26
C ASP A 68 10.69 -0.10 -9.40
N GLU A 69 11.08 0.78 -10.32
CA GLU A 69 10.34 2.01 -10.59
C GLU A 69 8.89 1.71 -10.97
N GLY A 70 7.95 2.40 -10.33
CA GLY A 70 6.52 2.19 -10.52
C GLY A 70 5.94 0.93 -9.84
N VAL A 71 6.66 0.32 -8.90
CA VAL A 71 6.12 -0.69 -7.96
C VAL A 71 5.81 -0.03 -6.63
N LEU A 72 4.60 -0.25 -6.13
CA LEU A 72 4.18 0.19 -4.79
C LEU A 72 4.87 -0.68 -3.73
N PRO A 73 5.47 -0.06 -2.71
CA PRO A 73 5.93 -0.79 -1.54
C PRO A 73 4.81 -1.59 -0.89
N ARG A 74 5.11 -2.81 -0.44
CA ARG A 74 4.14 -3.69 0.21
C ARG A 74 3.51 -3.02 1.43
N GLU A 75 4.35 -2.41 2.26
CA GLU A 75 3.97 -1.70 3.48
C GLU A 75 2.99 -0.56 3.21
N LEU A 76 3.17 0.16 2.08
CA LEU A 76 2.23 1.21 1.66
C LEU A 76 0.84 0.62 1.34
N VAL A 77 0.78 -0.50 0.63
CA VAL A 77 -0.49 -1.15 0.28
C VAL A 77 -1.19 -1.67 1.54
N GLU A 78 -0.44 -2.22 2.50
CA GLU A 78 -0.99 -2.69 3.77
C GLU A 78 -1.59 -1.53 4.60
N VAL A 79 -0.85 -0.43 4.76
CA VAL A 79 -1.34 0.77 5.46
C VAL A 79 -2.57 1.36 4.75
N ALA A 80 -2.53 1.49 3.43
CA ALA A 80 -3.68 1.98 2.66
C ALA A 80 -4.90 1.06 2.82
N THR A 81 -4.71 -0.26 2.82
CA THR A 81 -5.77 -1.24 3.05
C THR A 81 -6.38 -1.07 4.44
N HIS A 82 -5.54 -0.95 5.47
CA HIS A 82 -5.98 -0.76 6.85
C HIS A 82 -6.72 0.57 7.06
N GLU A 83 -6.25 1.65 6.47
CA GLU A 83 -6.78 2.99 6.70
C GLU A 83 -7.99 3.34 5.83
N LEU A 84 -8.03 2.87 4.59
CA LEU A 84 -9.11 3.20 3.64
C LEU A 84 -10.22 2.16 3.61
N ARG A 85 -9.91 0.89 3.90
CA ARG A 85 -10.88 -0.21 4.00
C ARG A 85 -11.71 -0.45 2.73
N TRP A 86 -11.23 0.00 1.57
CA TRP A 86 -11.87 -0.24 0.28
C TRP A 86 -11.92 -1.74 -0.01
N PRO A 87 -13.07 -2.36 -0.32
CA PRO A 87 -13.17 -3.80 -0.58
C PRO A 87 -12.31 -4.27 -1.76
N GLU A 88 -12.00 -3.38 -2.69
CA GLU A 88 -11.21 -3.62 -3.90
C GLU A 88 -9.80 -4.13 -3.60
N PHE A 89 -9.17 -3.72 -2.49
CA PHE A 89 -7.86 -4.29 -2.10
C PHE A 89 -7.96 -5.79 -1.84
N GLY A 90 -9.00 -6.23 -1.14
CA GLY A 90 -9.27 -7.64 -0.87
C GLY A 90 -9.62 -8.42 -2.12
N GLU A 91 -10.33 -7.81 -3.07
CA GLU A 91 -10.60 -8.42 -4.38
C GLU A 91 -9.31 -8.64 -5.18
N ILE A 92 -8.45 -7.62 -5.27
CA ILE A 92 -7.15 -7.71 -5.94
C ILE A 92 -6.27 -8.80 -5.31
N ALA A 93 -6.22 -8.86 -3.98
CA ALA A 93 -5.45 -9.87 -3.26
C ALA A 93 -5.97 -11.29 -3.52
N ARG A 94 -7.30 -11.50 -3.48
CA ARG A 94 -7.90 -12.80 -3.78
C ARG A 94 -7.70 -13.20 -5.25
N GLU A 95 -7.86 -12.27 -6.18
CA GLU A 95 -7.60 -12.50 -7.60
C GLU A 95 -6.17 -12.98 -7.84
N ARG A 96 -5.18 -12.36 -7.18
CA ARG A 96 -3.78 -12.81 -7.23
C ARG A 96 -3.62 -14.24 -6.69
N ILE A 97 -4.24 -14.54 -5.55
CA ILE A 97 -4.14 -15.87 -4.93
C ILE A 97 -4.76 -16.93 -5.86
N GLU A 98 -5.89 -16.62 -6.46
CA GLU A 98 -6.56 -17.49 -7.43
C GLU A 98 -5.66 -17.75 -8.65
N LEU A 99 -5.15 -16.68 -9.28
CA LEU A 99 -4.36 -16.80 -10.50
C LEU A 99 -3.00 -17.49 -10.30
N LYS A 100 -2.33 -17.24 -9.16
CA LYS A 100 -0.95 -17.73 -8.93
C LYS A 100 -0.90 -19.05 -8.15
N PHE A 101 -1.86 -19.29 -7.26
CA PHE A 101 -1.85 -20.43 -6.34
C PHE A 101 -3.12 -21.31 -6.46
N GLY A 102 -4.00 -21.05 -7.43
CA GLY A 102 -5.24 -21.80 -7.61
C GLY A 102 -6.20 -21.69 -6.43
N GLY A 103 -6.15 -20.56 -5.72
CA GLY A 103 -6.99 -20.29 -4.56
C GLY A 103 -6.46 -20.86 -3.24
N ASP A 104 -5.34 -21.62 -3.26
CA ASP A 104 -4.78 -22.22 -2.05
C ASP A 104 -3.98 -21.19 -1.22
N GLN A 105 -4.62 -20.66 -0.18
CA GLN A 105 -4.01 -19.71 0.75
C GLN A 105 -2.79 -20.26 1.50
N ARG A 106 -2.68 -21.58 1.68
CA ARG A 106 -1.52 -22.18 2.35
C ARG A 106 -0.28 -22.08 1.49
N LEU A 107 -0.44 -22.24 0.17
CA LEU A 107 0.65 -22.03 -0.79
C LEU A 107 1.01 -20.55 -0.92
N ALA A 108 0.05 -19.65 -0.69
CA ALA A 108 0.25 -18.21 -0.72
C ALA A 108 0.79 -17.61 0.60
N ALA A 109 1.14 -18.42 1.62
CA ALA A 109 1.43 -17.93 2.97
C ALA A 109 2.50 -16.81 3.06
N SER A 110 3.49 -16.82 2.15
CA SER A 110 4.55 -15.80 2.08
C SER A 110 4.31 -14.76 0.97
N ASP A 111 3.18 -14.79 0.29
CA ASP A 111 2.86 -13.87 -0.80
C ASP A 111 2.29 -12.54 -0.26
N PRO A 112 2.65 -11.38 -0.85
CA PRO A 112 2.13 -10.08 -0.46
C PRO A 112 0.60 -9.97 -0.39
N ALA A 113 -0.14 -10.74 -1.19
CA ALA A 113 -1.60 -10.75 -1.11
C ALA A 113 -2.12 -11.17 0.28
N MET A 114 -1.43 -12.09 0.97
CA MET A 114 -1.83 -12.50 2.31
C MET A 114 -1.66 -11.37 3.33
N ALA A 115 -0.62 -10.55 3.19
CA ALA A 115 -0.40 -9.40 4.06
C ALA A 115 -1.49 -8.33 3.87
N VAL A 116 -1.90 -8.07 2.63
CA VAL A 116 -3.05 -7.19 2.33
C VAL A 116 -4.34 -7.71 2.96
N LEU A 117 -4.61 -9.01 2.87
CA LEU A 117 -5.79 -9.59 3.52
C LEU A 117 -5.72 -9.47 5.05
N ALA A 118 -4.54 -9.65 5.64
CA ALA A 118 -4.32 -9.49 7.07
C ALA A 118 -4.49 -8.03 7.55
N ALA A 119 -4.17 -7.03 6.71
CA ALA A 119 -4.32 -5.62 7.06
C ALA A 119 -5.78 -5.18 7.30
N TYR A 120 -6.76 -5.97 6.84
CA TYR A 120 -8.17 -5.78 7.22
C TYR A 120 -8.50 -6.22 8.64
N ASP A 121 -7.62 -6.89 9.37
CA ASP A 121 -7.87 -7.18 10.78
C ASP A 121 -7.81 -5.88 11.60
N PRO A 122 -8.83 -5.53 12.42
CA PRO A 122 -8.72 -4.43 13.38
C PRO A 122 -7.58 -4.60 14.39
N ALA A 123 -7.15 -5.84 14.64
CA ALA A 123 -6.01 -6.21 15.48
C ALA A 123 -4.73 -6.49 14.66
N TRP A 124 -4.65 -6.00 13.42
CA TRP A 124 -3.45 -6.12 12.58
C TRP A 124 -2.19 -5.69 13.35
N GLU A 125 -1.18 -6.55 13.38
CA GLU A 125 0.00 -6.43 14.26
C GLU A 125 0.74 -5.10 14.06
N ASP A 126 0.87 -4.66 12.80
CA ASP A 126 1.58 -3.41 12.49
C ASP A 126 0.74 -2.16 12.77
N ARG A 127 -0.54 -2.30 13.15
CA ARG A 127 -1.39 -1.17 13.53
C ARG A 127 -0.77 -0.34 14.64
N GLU A 128 -0.16 -0.98 15.65
CA GLU A 128 0.46 -0.26 16.77
C GLU A 128 1.76 0.43 16.39
N PHE A 129 2.49 -0.12 15.42
CA PHE A 129 3.65 0.53 14.82
C PHE A 129 3.20 1.84 14.14
N TYR A 130 2.16 1.76 13.30
CA TYR A 130 1.65 2.90 12.54
C TYR A 130 0.83 3.91 13.35
N ARG A 131 0.25 3.52 14.50
CA ARG A 131 -0.53 4.43 15.37
C ARG A 131 0.33 5.56 15.97
N LYS A 132 1.61 5.27 16.29
CA LYS A 132 2.50 6.21 16.99
C LYS A 132 2.77 7.51 16.23
N TYR A 133 2.66 7.50 14.91
CA TYR A 133 2.96 8.67 14.08
C TYR A 133 1.74 9.49 13.70
N ARG A 134 0.55 8.86 13.68
CA ARG A 134 -0.72 9.61 13.58
C ARG A 134 -0.86 10.61 14.74
N GLU A 135 -0.37 10.25 15.92
CA GLU A 135 -0.39 11.12 17.11
C GLU A 135 0.67 12.24 17.06
N GLN A 136 1.79 12.03 16.33
CA GLN A 136 2.86 13.03 16.20
C GLN A 136 2.61 14.08 15.11
N GLY A 137 1.70 13.83 14.16
CA GLY A 137 1.28 14.80 13.15
C GLY A 137 0.15 15.74 13.58
N ALA A 138 -0.39 15.57 14.80
CA ALA A 138 -1.50 16.36 15.34
C ALA A 138 -1.05 17.44 16.36
N ALA A 139 0.25 17.76 16.40
CA ALA A 139 0.86 18.74 17.29
C ALA A 139 1.25 20.03 16.56
#